data_AF-A0A6A7W9A3-F1
#
_entry.id   AF-A0A6A7W9A3-F1
#
_cell.length_a   1.000
_cell.length_b   1.000
_cell.length_c   1.000
_cell.angle_alpha   90.00
_cell.angle_beta   90.00
_cell.angle_gamma   90.00
#
_symmetry.space_group_name_H-M   'P 1'
#
loop_
_entity.id
_entity.type
_entity.pdbx_description
1 polymer ?
#
loop_
_entity_poly.entity_id
_entity_poly.type
_entity_poly.pdbx_seq_one_letter_code
_entity_poly.pdbx_strand_id
1 'polypeptide(L)'
;MKISKYLGTFALLAMLAACSTEDEQVRFAGDEVKVNATIGGESVFTRSNPIGSTEEQSVFQDFDQIGISVNGGATHKYEMKNGVWGVAESEVPIKWESEATDFKAFYPYSYNNVNNSFDNGQICTEQNTKEGLALSDYMKARKTYENVPENRQLDLEFKRQTARVVIDIENSTFMNEFDQPYVAEINIYSQLQLPATQGADVSAIKAYKVDDSNPKSSWVALVAPNAEDANKDFICISVQENGTGTPKAYSIKGIPNLESGMSYTYKLKIGKDKAIIDNVTVTDWKEGTAIPGGEASLVTEESVRESVAKQLENGNDVELTLPSNASLGLFEAIKTALKDKGVPKSSVDITLKGVMRIPQKAFGNLPEGVAPWFNVVRLPDATIIEDYAFQGSTLTAIYAPKVEEINFRAFYLCHQLEIVDMRKASRIKYRAFEQCSLLKRVRFGALSSVGLEQEEGMGGIFDWCQTDFIDLTLSSRQSMMRLRSTEEATYEWVPAGLSYWDTEDYKRTTFLLYTFHKIICADD
;
A
#
# COMPACT_ATOMS: atom_id res chain seq x y z
N MET A 1 -48.46 13.44 -43.62
CA MET A 1 -49.45 12.35 -43.85
C MET A 1 -49.01 11.13 -43.04
N LYS A 2 -49.91 10.23 -42.62
CA LYS A 2 -49.55 9.07 -41.76
C LYS A 2 -48.71 8.02 -42.51
N ILE A 3 -47.81 7.34 -41.80
CA ILE A 3 -47.66 5.87 -41.72
C ILE A 3 -46.63 5.55 -40.62
N SER A 4 -46.82 4.44 -39.90
CA SER A 4 -45.96 3.96 -38.80
C SER A 4 -45.11 2.76 -39.23
N LYS A 5 -44.07 2.37 -38.45
CA LYS A 5 -43.93 1.01 -37.85
C LYS A 5 -42.60 0.74 -37.12
N TYR A 6 -42.73 0.21 -35.89
CA TYR A 6 -41.81 -0.64 -35.08
C TYR A 6 -40.32 -0.25 -34.83
N LEU A 7 -39.59 -0.92 -33.93
CA LEU A 7 -39.72 -1.12 -32.46
C LEU A 7 -38.45 -1.85 -31.97
N GLY A 8 -37.93 -1.52 -30.79
CA GLY A 8 -36.78 -2.22 -30.20
C GLY A 8 -36.36 -1.64 -28.85
N THR A 9 -36.88 -2.21 -27.76
CA THR A 9 -36.71 -1.70 -26.40
C THR A 9 -35.61 -2.41 -25.63
N PHE A 10 -34.83 -1.64 -24.87
CA PHE A 10 -34.45 -2.01 -23.50
C PHE A 10 -34.68 -0.80 -22.58
N ALA A 11 -35.10 -1.03 -21.34
CA ALA A 11 -35.69 0.00 -20.50
C ALA A 11 -34.72 0.52 -19.43
N LEU A 12 -34.68 1.85 -19.30
CA LEU A 12 -34.23 2.53 -18.09
C LEU A 12 -35.40 2.63 -17.11
N LEU A 13 -35.16 2.47 -15.81
CA LEU A 13 -36.07 2.92 -14.76
C LEU A 13 -35.26 3.45 -13.57
N ALA A 14 -35.84 4.40 -12.83
CA ALA A 14 -35.12 5.24 -11.87
C ALA A 14 -35.75 5.22 -10.46
N MET A 15 -35.03 5.82 -9.52
CA MET A 15 -35.29 5.83 -8.07
C MET A 15 -36.71 6.26 -7.65
N LEU A 16 -37.18 5.66 -6.55
CA LEU A 16 -38.10 6.27 -5.59
C LEU A 16 -37.74 5.81 -4.17
N ALA A 17 -38.06 6.62 -3.16
CA ALA A 17 -37.87 6.29 -1.75
C ALA A 17 -39.10 6.72 -0.92
N ALA A 18 -39.72 5.77 -0.22
CA ALA A 18 -40.71 5.97 0.83
C ALA A 18 -40.89 4.65 1.63
N CYS A 19 -41.39 4.73 2.86
CA CYS A 19 -41.46 3.59 3.77
C CYS A 19 -42.66 2.65 3.52
N SER A 20 -42.40 1.34 3.44
CA SER A 20 -43.31 0.28 3.90
C SER A 20 -42.51 -0.98 4.23
N THR A 21 -42.87 -1.66 5.32
CA THR A 21 -42.27 -2.93 5.76
C THR A 21 -42.72 -4.11 4.92
N GLU A 22 -41.78 -4.90 4.40
CA GLU A 22 -41.91 -6.37 4.23
C GLU A 22 -40.53 -6.99 3.93
N ASP A 23 -40.24 -8.15 4.52
CA ASP A 23 -38.91 -8.77 4.48
C ASP A 23 -38.69 -9.61 3.21
N GLU A 24 -37.99 -9.07 2.20
CA GLU A 24 -37.43 -9.88 1.12
C GLU A 24 -36.22 -10.68 1.61
N GLN A 25 -36.48 -11.84 2.24
CA GLN A 25 -35.46 -12.84 2.58
C GLN A 25 -34.79 -13.39 1.31
N VAL A 26 -33.69 -12.76 0.88
CA VAL A 26 -32.80 -13.30 -0.16
C VAL A 26 -32.15 -14.58 0.36
N ARG A 27 -32.69 -15.74 -0.06
CA ARG A 27 -32.20 -17.07 0.34
C ARG A 27 -30.84 -17.38 -0.28
N PHE A 28 -29.76 -17.03 0.42
CA PHE A 28 -28.41 -17.50 0.11
C PHE A 28 -28.32 -19.03 0.30
N ALA A 29 -27.93 -19.74 -0.76
CA ALA A 29 -27.91 -21.20 -0.83
C ALA A 29 -26.59 -21.84 -0.32
N GLY A 30 -26.02 -21.30 0.77
CA GLY A 30 -24.79 -21.80 1.37
C GLY A 30 -24.65 -21.37 2.84
N ASP A 31 -24.03 -22.23 3.65
CA ASP A 31 -23.83 -22.01 5.09
C ASP A 31 -22.56 -21.22 5.42
N GLU A 32 -21.99 -20.50 4.46
CA GLU A 32 -20.71 -19.80 4.60
C GLU A 32 -20.82 -18.52 5.45
N VAL A 33 -19.76 -18.25 6.22
CA VAL A 33 -19.68 -17.08 7.10
C VAL A 33 -19.25 -15.85 6.32
N LYS A 34 -20.11 -14.84 6.22
CA LYS A 34 -19.76 -13.52 5.69
C LYS A 34 -19.07 -12.71 6.79
N VAL A 35 -17.83 -12.28 6.58
CA VAL A 35 -17.05 -11.57 7.60
C VAL A 35 -17.20 -10.05 7.47
N ASN A 36 -17.61 -9.42 8.57
CA ASN A 36 -17.53 -7.98 8.78
C ASN A 36 -16.60 -7.73 9.98
N ALA A 37 -15.48 -7.02 9.79
CA ALA A 37 -14.52 -6.76 10.85
C ALA A 37 -14.29 -5.26 11.07
N THR A 38 -14.49 -4.83 12.31
CA THR A 38 -14.23 -3.50 12.84
C THR A 38 -13.21 -3.59 14.00
N ILE A 39 -12.71 -2.45 14.45
CA ILE A 39 -11.72 -2.21 15.49
C ILE A 39 -12.32 -1.07 16.31
N GLY A 40 -12.68 -1.36 17.57
CA GLY A 40 -13.60 -0.54 18.36
C GLY A 40 -15.07 -0.89 18.09
N GLY A 41 -15.90 -0.79 19.15
CA GLY A 41 -17.30 -1.19 19.18
C GLY A 41 -18.25 0.00 19.20
N GLU A 42 -19.38 -0.13 18.48
CA GLU A 42 -20.44 0.89 18.26
C GLU A 42 -19.97 2.30 17.81
N SER A 43 -18.68 2.48 17.54
CA SER A 43 -18.12 3.64 16.87
C SER A 43 -18.11 3.43 15.35
N VAL A 44 -18.48 4.45 14.58
CA VAL A 44 -18.64 4.39 13.11
C VAL A 44 -17.29 4.39 12.36
N PHE A 45 -16.19 4.28 13.12
CA PHE A 45 -14.81 4.55 12.71
C PHE A 45 -13.93 3.42 13.27
N THR A 46 -13.34 2.61 12.40
CA THR A 46 -13.27 1.17 12.70
C THR A 46 -11.98 0.37 12.46
N ARG A 47 -10.76 0.81 12.06
CA ARG A 47 -9.74 -0.14 11.50
C ARG A 47 -8.20 0.21 11.65
N SER A 48 -7.32 0.03 10.62
CA SER A 48 -5.92 -0.48 10.83
C SER A 48 -4.67 0.42 10.70
N ASN A 49 -4.71 1.65 10.15
CA ASN A 49 -3.50 2.48 9.99
C ASN A 49 -3.18 3.27 11.29
N PRO A 50 -2.20 2.90 12.14
CA PRO A 50 -2.06 3.41 13.53
C PRO A 50 -1.62 4.88 13.66
N ILE A 51 -1.31 5.53 12.53
CA ILE A 51 -0.83 6.92 12.42
C ILE A 51 -1.66 7.79 11.48
N GLY A 52 -2.77 7.26 10.94
CA GLY A 52 -3.64 8.00 10.02
C GLY A 52 -4.58 8.99 10.72
N SER A 53 -5.41 9.68 9.93
CA SER A 53 -6.54 10.46 10.44
C SER A 53 -7.53 9.62 11.27
N THR A 54 -8.51 10.28 11.90
CA THR A 54 -9.64 9.63 12.58
C THR A 54 -10.35 8.60 11.69
N GLU A 55 -10.45 8.88 10.39
CA GLU A 55 -11.07 8.06 9.34
C GLU A 55 -10.12 6.98 8.77
N GLU A 56 -8.80 7.20 8.79
CA GLU A 56 -7.79 6.25 8.30
C GLU A 56 -7.36 5.22 9.36
N GLN A 57 -7.25 5.63 10.64
CA GLN A 57 -7.33 4.73 11.81
C GLN A 57 -8.68 3.99 11.86
N SER A 58 -9.55 4.24 10.87
CA SER A 58 -10.89 3.71 10.72
C SER A 58 -11.08 2.77 9.51
N VAL A 59 -10.11 2.61 8.60
CA VAL A 59 -10.21 1.65 7.46
C VAL A 59 -9.08 0.59 7.37
N PHE A 60 -9.46 -0.69 7.26
CA PHE A 60 -8.58 -1.85 7.01
C PHE A 60 -8.32 -1.76 5.52
N GLN A 61 -7.05 -1.70 5.14
CA GLN A 61 -6.67 -1.50 3.75
C GLN A 61 -6.85 -2.81 2.99
N ASP A 62 -7.04 -2.73 1.68
CA ASP A 62 -6.91 -3.92 0.84
C ASP A 62 -5.54 -4.57 1.07
N PHE A 63 -5.52 -5.90 1.02
CA PHE A 63 -4.41 -6.78 1.40
C PHE A 63 -4.11 -6.90 2.91
N ASP A 64 -4.85 -6.22 3.80
CA ASP A 64 -4.83 -6.60 5.23
C ASP A 64 -5.31 -8.06 5.39
N GLN A 65 -4.61 -8.83 6.23
CA GLN A 65 -4.91 -10.24 6.50
C GLN A 65 -5.23 -10.48 7.98
N ILE A 66 -6.32 -11.22 8.24
CA ILE A 66 -6.72 -11.66 9.59
C ILE A 66 -6.80 -13.18 9.69
N GLY A 67 -6.47 -13.72 10.86
CA GLY A 67 -6.79 -15.10 11.22
C GLY A 67 -8.14 -15.16 11.91
N ILE A 68 -8.99 -16.12 11.52
CA ILE A 68 -10.27 -16.42 12.18
C ILE A 68 -10.30 -17.92 12.50
N SER A 69 -10.67 -18.27 13.73
CA SER A 69 -10.94 -19.66 14.14
C SER A 69 -12.34 -19.75 14.75
N VAL A 70 -13.01 -20.88 14.49
CA VAL A 70 -14.36 -21.21 14.98
C VAL A 70 -14.27 -22.35 15.99
N ASN A 71 -14.96 -22.23 17.14
CA ASN A 71 -15.09 -23.26 18.17
C ASN A 71 -13.76 -23.92 18.63
N GLY A 72 -12.64 -23.20 18.52
CA GLY A 72 -11.30 -23.69 18.86
C GLY A 72 -10.63 -24.58 17.81
N GLY A 73 -11.20 -24.67 16.61
CA GLY A 73 -10.63 -25.37 15.45
C GLY A 73 -9.45 -24.65 14.80
N ALA A 74 -9.14 -25.02 13.56
CA ALA A 74 -8.08 -24.40 12.78
C ALA A 74 -8.31 -22.89 12.58
N THR A 75 -7.23 -22.14 12.41
CA THR A 75 -7.30 -20.75 11.94
C THR A 75 -7.31 -20.72 10.42
N HIS A 76 -8.32 -20.07 9.85
CA HIS A 76 -8.41 -19.75 8.43
C HIS A 76 -7.96 -18.30 8.21
N LYS A 77 -7.29 -18.04 7.09
CA LYS A 77 -6.83 -16.71 6.67
C LYS A 77 -7.87 -16.03 5.80
N TYR A 78 -8.28 -14.84 6.23
CA TYR A 78 -9.10 -13.92 5.44
C TYR A 78 -8.26 -12.73 5.01
N GLU A 79 -8.54 -12.19 3.82
CA GLU A 79 -7.82 -11.08 3.19
C GLU A 79 -8.82 -10.04 2.68
N MET A 80 -8.53 -8.77 2.92
CA MET A 80 -9.36 -7.65 2.45
C MET A 80 -9.13 -7.40 0.95
N LYS A 81 -10.18 -7.44 0.12
CA LYS A 81 -10.11 -7.10 -1.30
C LYS A 81 -11.31 -6.22 -1.71
N ASN A 82 -11.06 -5.06 -2.29
CA ASN A 82 -12.04 -4.03 -2.64
C ASN A 82 -12.98 -3.67 -1.48
N GLY A 83 -12.45 -3.61 -0.25
CA GLY A 83 -13.25 -3.34 0.96
C GLY A 83 -14.15 -4.48 1.45
N VAL A 84 -14.01 -5.70 0.90
CA VAL A 84 -14.72 -6.92 1.36
C VAL A 84 -13.73 -7.97 1.85
N TRP A 85 -14.03 -8.61 2.98
CA TRP A 85 -13.26 -9.75 3.49
C TRP A 85 -13.54 -11.03 2.69
N GLY A 86 -12.55 -11.48 1.92
CA GLY A 86 -12.56 -12.78 1.25
C GLY A 86 -11.75 -13.82 2.02
N VAL A 87 -12.03 -15.10 1.76
CA VAL A 87 -11.12 -16.19 2.15
C VAL A 87 -9.90 -16.12 1.23
N ALA A 88 -8.70 -16.33 1.78
CA ALA A 88 -7.48 -16.30 0.99
C ALA A 88 -7.39 -17.50 0.01
N GLU A 89 -6.60 -17.34 -1.04
CA GLU A 89 -6.44 -18.36 -2.09
C GLU A 89 -5.98 -19.71 -1.51
N SER A 90 -6.58 -20.80 -2.01
CA SER A 90 -6.44 -22.20 -1.57
C SER A 90 -7.04 -22.59 -0.21
N GLU A 91 -7.66 -21.68 0.55
CA GLU A 91 -8.35 -22.03 1.81
C GLU A 91 -9.86 -22.28 1.65
N VAL A 92 -10.43 -23.08 2.56
CA VAL A 92 -11.86 -23.43 2.59
C VAL A 92 -12.61 -22.39 3.45
N PRO A 93 -13.75 -21.85 3.00
CA PRO A 93 -14.55 -20.93 3.81
C PRO A 93 -15.04 -21.55 5.12
N ILE A 94 -14.98 -20.78 6.22
CA ILE A 94 -15.65 -21.14 7.47
C ILE A 94 -17.16 -21.16 7.22
N LYS A 95 -17.84 -22.14 7.83
CA LYS A 95 -19.29 -22.31 7.78
C LYS A 95 -19.90 -22.14 9.16
N TRP A 96 -21.15 -21.71 9.19
CA TRP A 96 -21.97 -21.66 10.39
C TRP A 96 -22.25 -23.08 10.90
N GLU A 97 -22.03 -23.31 12.19
CA GLU A 97 -22.40 -24.55 12.86
C GLU A 97 -23.84 -24.48 13.38
N SER A 98 -24.47 -25.63 13.63
CA SER A 98 -25.88 -25.72 14.03
C SER A 98 -26.16 -25.44 15.50
N GLU A 99 -25.13 -25.11 16.28
CA GLU A 99 -25.17 -24.83 17.72
C GLU A 99 -24.40 -23.54 18.03
N ALA A 100 -24.34 -23.14 19.30
CA ALA A 100 -23.69 -21.91 19.72
C ALA A 100 -22.22 -21.86 19.24
N THR A 101 -21.87 -20.80 18.51
CA THR A 101 -20.62 -20.69 17.74
C THR A 101 -19.74 -19.57 18.31
N ASP A 102 -18.55 -19.91 18.78
CA ASP A 102 -17.53 -18.97 19.28
C ASP A 102 -16.46 -18.70 18.23
N PHE A 103 -16.35 -17.44 17.78
CA PHE A 103 -15.31 -16.98 16.86
C PHE A 103 -14.24 -16.22 17.61
N LYS A 104 -12.98 -16.61 17.39
CA LYS A 104 -11.78 -15.87 17.78
C LYS A 104 -11.06 -15.38 16.53
N ALA A 105 -10.72 -14.09 16.47
CA ALA A 105 -9.99 -13.52 15.35
C ALA A 105 -8.86 -12.57 15.79
N PHE A 106 -7.83 -12.45 14.96
CA PHE A 106 -6.63 -11.67 15.24
C PHE A 106 -6.00 -11.06 13.97
N TYR A 107 -5.33 -9.92 14.14
CA TYR A 107 -4.63 -9.14 13.13
C TYR A 107 -3.23 -8.76 13.64
N PRO A 108 -2.19 -8.69 12.79
CA PRO A 108 -2.16 -9.26 11.44
C PRO A 108 -2.11 -10.80 11.51
N TYR A 109 -2.47 -11.48 10.42
CA TYR A 109 -2.40 -12.95 10.35
C TYR A 109 -0.99 -13.49 10.64
N SER A 110 0.05 -12.86 10.08
CA SER A 110 1.45 -13.25 10.29
C SER A 110 2.40 -12.06 10.21
N TYR A 111 3.61 -12.26 10.71
CA TYR A 111 4.74 -11.34 10.63
C TYR A 111 5.99 -12.15 10.27
N ASN A 112 6.70 -11.78 9.18
CA ASN A 112 7.91 -12.48 8.71
C ASN A 112 7.75 -14.01 8.58
N ASN A 113 6.58 -14.48 8.12
CA ASN A 113 6.18 -15.90 8.03
C ASN A 113 6.00 -16.63 9.38
N VAL A 114 6.07 -15.92 10.51
CA VAL A 114 5.59 -16.40 11.82
C VAL A 114 4.12 -16.02 11.94
N ASN A 115 3.23 -17.01 11.99
CA ASN A 115 1.81 -16.77 12.21
C ASN A 115 1.57 -16.27 13.64
N ASN A 116 0.76 -15.22 13.78
CA ASN A 116 0.19 -14.87 15.08
C ASN A 116 -0.91 -15.88 15.45
N SER A 117 -1.49 -15.76 16.64
CA SER A 117 -2.73 -16.44 17.02
C SER A 117 -3.67 -15.49 17.76
N PHE A 118 -4.81 -15.96 18.27
CA PHE A 118 -5.62 -15.18 19.21
C PHE A 118 -4.97 -15.03 20.58
N ASP A 119 -3.96 -15.83 20.91
CA ASP A 119 -3.36 -15.86 22.24
C ASP A 119 -1.93 -15.28 22.23
N ASN A 120 -1.21 -15.30 21.09
CA ASN A 120 0.14 -14.75 20.94
C ASN A 120 0.29 -13.85 19.70
N GLY A 121 0.88 -12.66 19.86
CA GLY A 121 1.21 -11.71 18.79
C GLY A 121 2.69 -11.35 18.76
N GLN A 122 3.17 -10.84 17.62
CA GLN A 122 4.53 -10.30 17.43
C GLN A 122 4.52 -8.79 17.19
N ILE A 123 5.66 -8.13 17.43
CA ILE A 123 5.91 -6.71 17.14
C ILE A 123 7.19 -6.61 16.27
N CYS A 124 7.18 -5.76 15.24
CA CYS A 124 8.33 -5.55 14.36
C CYS A 124 9.39 -4.64 15.01
N THR A 125 10.67 -4.86 14.68
CA THR A 125 11.77 -3.93 15.01
C THR A 125 11.94 -2.81 13.98
N GLU A 126 11.58 -3.04 12.71
CA GLU A 126 11.67 -2.07 11.62
C GLU A 126 10.34 -1.31 11.48
N GLN A 127 9.94 -0.56 12.52
CA GLN A 127 8.72 0.27 12.48
C GLN A 127 8.95 1.65 11.86
N ASN A 128 10.13 1.92 11.30
CA ASN A 128 10.43 3.12 10.53
C ASN A 128 9.76 3.14 9.14
N THR A 129 8.74 2.29 8.90
CA THR A 129 7.87 2.29 7.72
C THR A 129 6.41 2.11 8.16
N LYS A 130 5.46 2.57 7.33
CA LYS A 130 4.02 2.41 7.60
C LYS A 130 3.60 0.93 7.65
N GLU A 131 4.25 0.09 6.85
CA GLU A 131 4.07 -1.37 6.84
C GLU A 131 4.55 -2.01 8.15
N GLY A 132 5.74 -1.63 8.63
CA GLY A 132 6.27 -2.13 9.91
C GLY A 132 5.41 -1.75 11.10
N LEU A 133 4.83 -0.53 11.10
CA LEU A 133 3.81 -0.10 12.06
C LEU A 133 2.54 -0.97 11.99
N ALA A 134 1.95 -1.14 10.80
CA ALA A 134 0.72 -1.92 10.63
C ALA A 134 0.91 -3.40 11.04
N LEU A 135 2.03 -4.02 10.63
CA LEU A 135 2.42 -5.37 11.03
C LEU A 135 2.71 -5.51 12.53
N SER A 136 2.82 -4.39 13.27
CA SER A 136 3.00 -4.37 14.72
C SER A 136 1.72 -4.05 15.49
N ASP A 137 0.64 -3.62 14.82
CA ASP A 137 -0.62 -3.22 15.48
C ASP A 137 -1.47 -4.45 15.83
N TYR A 138 -0.93 -5.32 16.69
CA TYR A 138 -1.58 -6.59 17.04
C TYR A 138 -2.94 -6.33 17.72
N MET A 139 -3.98 -6.90 17.13
CA MET A 139 -5.39 -6.63 17.46
C MET A 139 -6.19 -7.92 17.53
N LYS A 140 -7.19 -7.97 18.42
CA LYS A 140 -7.99 -9.18 18.67
C LYS A 140 -9.47 -8.93 18.80
N ALA A 141 -10.28 -9.79 18.19
CA ALA A 141 -11.72 -9.84 18.31
C ALA A 141 -12.20 -11.21 18.81
N ARG A 142 -13.26 -11.22 19.63
CA ARG A 142 -14.01 -12.44 19.95
C ARG A 142 -15.51 -12.14 19.85
N LYS A 143 -16.25 -13.03 19.21
CA LYS A 143 -17.70 -12.92 19.04
C LYS A 143 -18.34 -14.30 19.18
N THR A 144 -19.28 -14.42 20.10
CA THR A 144 -20.06 -15.65 20.31
C THR A 144 -21.50 -15.42 19.86
N TYR A 145 -22.05 -16.36 19.10
CA TYR A 145 -23.46 -16.38 18.68
C TYR A 145 -24.16 -17.59 19.29
N GLU A 146 -25.32 -17.41 19.93
CA GLU A 146 -26.13 -18.54 20.43
C GLU A 146 -26.84 -19.29 19.30
N ASN A 147 -27.18 -18.57 18.22
CA ASN A 147 -27.87 -19.08 17.03
C ASN A 147 -27.27 -18.41 15.78
N VAL A 148 -27.35 -19.07 14.62
CA VAL A 148 -26.93 -18.51 13.33
C VAL A 148 -27.71 -17.22 13.03
N PRO A 149 -27.07 -16.07 12.77
CA PRO A 149 -27.77 -14.82 12.48
C PRO A 149 -28.41 -14.86 11.09
N GLU A 150 -29.56 -14.20 10.94
CA GLU A 150 -30.40 -14.28 9.72
C GLU A 150 -29.68 -13.78 8.46
N ASN A 151 -28.82 -12.78 8.58
CA ASN A 151 -27.98 -12.25 7.50
C ASN A 151 -26.74 -13.13 7.18
N ARG A 152 -26.46 -14.15 8.01
CA ARG A 152 -25.26 -15.01 8.03
C ARG A 152 -23.94 -14.24 8.15
N GLN A 153 -23.97 -13.07 8.81
CA GLN A 153 -22.81 -12.20 9.01
C GLN A 153 -22.17 -12.41 10.38
N LEU A 154 -20.84 -12.51 10.39
CA LEU A 154 -20.00 -12.50 11.57
C LEU A 154 -19.44 -11.09 11.76
N ASP A 155 -19.88 -10.40 12.81
CA ASP A 155 -19.44 -9.06 13.19
C ASP A 155 -18.35 -9.13 14.27
N LEU A 156 -17.10 -8.92 13.86
CA LEU A 156 -15.90 -8.97 14.71
C LEU A 156 -15.49 -7.57 15.16
N GLU A 157 -15.47 -7.36 16.48
CA GLU A 157 -14.96 -6.13 17.10
C GLU A 157 -13.55 -6.35 17.65
N PHE A 158 -12.54 -5.86 16.93
CA PHE A 158 -11.13 -5.98 17.27
C PHE A 158 -10.68 -4.89 18.26
N LYS A 159 -9.73 -5.23 19.14
CA LYS A 159 -9.21 -4.31 20.17
C LYS A 159 -7.67 -4.38 20.19
N ARG A 160 -7.01 -3.22 20.23
CA ARG A 160 -5.55 -3.08 20.25
C ARG A 160 -4.92 -3.71 21.48
N GLN A 161 -3.89 -4.52 21.24
CA GLN A 161 -3.12 -5.25 22.25
C GLN A 161 -1.74 -4.61 22.51
N THR A 162 -1.40 -3.55 21.77
CA THR A 162 -0.19 -2.73 21.86
C THR A 162 -0.42 -1.47 22.69
N ALA A 163 0.66 -0.84 23.15
CA ALA A 163 0.68 0.56 23.53
C ALA A 163 1.37 1.39 22.43
N ARG A 164 0.99 2.67 22.28
CA ARG A 164 1.64 3.60 21.34
C ARG A 164 2.56 4.54 22.09
N VAL A 165 3.83 4.60 21.70
CA VAL A 165 4.81 5.59 22.19
C VAL A 165 5.03 6.64 21.10
N VAL A 166 4.94 7.91 21.48
CA VAL A 166 5.17 9.07 20.62
C VAL A 166 6.25 9.94 21.25
N ILE A 167 7.25 10.37 20.48
CA ILE A 167 8.25 11.35 20.90
C ILE A 167 7.96 12.67 20.18
N ASP A 168 7.53 13.67 20.94
CA ASP A 168 7.15 15.02 20.47
C ASP A 168 8.40 15.90 20.37
N ILE A 169 9.01 15.94 19.18
CA ILE A 169 10.26 16.68 18.94
C ILE A 169 10.02 18.19 18.80
N GLU A 170 8.86 18.64 18.33
CA GLU A 170 8.55 20.06 18.22
C GLU A 170 8.50 20.75 19.59
N ASN A 171 7.96 20.07 20.60
CA ASN A 171 7.91 20.57 21.97
C ASN A 171 9.02 20.01 22.88
N SER A 172 9.99 19.27 22.33
CA SER A 172 11.19 18.86 23.06
C SER A 172 12.20 20.00 23.13
N THR A 173 12.91 20.10 24.26
CA THR A 173 13.90 21.16 24.50
C THR A 173 15.31 20.68 24.18
N PHE A 174 15.90 21.20 23.10
CA PHE A 174 17.35 21.16 22.91
C PHE A 174 18.00 22.28 23.72
N MET A 175 19.03 21.96 24.50
CA MET A 175 19.78 22.93 25.28
C MET A 175 20.59 23.86 24.37
N ASN A 176 20.91 25.07 24.87
CA ASN A 176 21.67 26.11 24.17
C ASN A 176 23.14 25.75 23.87
N GLU A 177 23.54 24.51 24.16
CA GLU A 177 24.82 23.91 23.80
C GLU A 177 24.86 23.50 22.31
N PHE A 178 23.70 23.27 21.68
CA PHE A 178 23.57 22.80 20.29
C PHE A 178 23.48 23.95 19.28
N ASP A 179 24.16 23.82 18.14
CA ASP A 179 23.92 24.64 16.94
C ASP A 179 23.17 23.83 15.88
N GLN A 180 21.96 24.29 15.56
CA GLN A 180 21.05 23.70 14.55
C GLN A 180 20.97 22.16 14.60
N PRO A 181 20.57 21.57 15.75
CA PRO A 181 20.47 20.13 15.89
C PRO A 181 19.28 19.57 15.09
N TYR A 182 19.44 18.37 14.54
CA TYR A 182 18.32 17.57 14.03
C TYR A 182 18.39 16.13 14.56
N VAL A 183 17.23 15.48 14.62
CA VAL A 183 17.12 14.07 15.00
C VAL A 183 17.29 13.21 13.75
N ALA A 184 18.30 12.35 13.76
CA ALA A 184 18.60 11.44 12.67
C ALA A 184 17.85 10.10 12.79
N GLU A 185 17.64 9.61 14.01
CA GLU A 185 17.00 8.33 14.31
C GLU A 185 16.46 8.33 15.75
N ILE A 186 15.35 7.63 15.99
CA ILE A 186 14.89 7.24 17.32
C ILE A 186 14.63 5.74 17.36
N ASN A 187 15.19 5.08 18.38
CA ASN A 187 14.86 3.71 18.74
C ASN A 187 14.10 3.69 20.07
N ILE A 188 12.96 3.00 20.12
CA ILE A 188 12.20 2.70 21.34
C ILE A 188 12.47 1.24 21.70
N TYR A 189 12.69 0.95 22.98
CA TYR A 189 13.04 -0.41 23.42
C TYR A 189 11.82 -1.08 24.06
N SER A 190 11.48 -2.27 23.57
CA SER A 190 10.36 -3.06 24.07
C SER A 190 10.57 -4.56 23.87
N GLN A 191 9.70 -5.37 24.46
CA GLN A 191 9.61 -6.78 24.13
C GLN A 191 8.86 -6.94 22.81
N LEU A 192 9.25 -7.95 22.01
CA LEU A 192 8.68 -8.16 20.66
C LEU A 192 7.50 -9.14 20.63
N GLN A 193 7.01 -9.58 21.79
CA GLN A 193 5.96 -10.58 21.92
C GLN A 193 4.83 -10.08 22.81
N LEU A 194 3.61 -10.47 22.46
CA LEU A 194 2.36 -10.08 23.11
C LEU A 194 1.59 -11.35 23.52
N PRO A 195 1.26 -11.56 24.81
CA PRO A 195 1.57 -10.70 25.96
C PRO A 195 3.07 -10.65 26.30
N ALA A 196 3.50 -9.55 26.91
CA ALA A 196 4.86 -9.40 27.43
C ALA A 196 5.14 -10.39 28.58
N THR A 197 6.39 -10.82 28.71
CA THR A 197 6.85 -11.69 29.81
C THR A 197 7.68 -10.87 30.80
N GLN A 198 7.26 -10.81 32.07
CA GLN A 198 7.90 -9.98 33.09
C GLN A 198 9.41 -10.29 33.21
N GLY A 199 10.24 -9.25 33.16
CA GLY A 199 11.71 -9.34 33.28
C GLY A 199 12.47 -9.80 32.02
N ALA A 200 11.78 -10.29 30.98
CA ALA A 200 12.42 -10.68 29.72
C ALA A 200 13.09 -9.49 29.01
N ASP A 201 14.07 -9.78 28.15
CA ASP A 201 14.88 -8.76 27.47
C ASP A 201 14.12 -8.02 26.37
N VAL A 202 14.61 -6.81 26.09
CA VAL A 202 14.01 -5.85 25.16
C VAL A 202 14.90 -5.64 23.95
N SER A 203 14.27 -5.42 22.80
CA SER A 203 14.93 -5.13 21.52
C SER A 203 14.68 -3.68 21.11
N ALA A 204 15.60 -3.11 20.34
CA ALA A 204 15.40 -1.80 19.72
C ALA A 204 14.37 -1.91 18.59
N ILE A 205 13.40 -1.00 18.61
CA ILE A 205 12.40 -0.77 17.57
C ILE A 205 12.68 0.60 16.99
N LYS A 206 13.03 0.67 15.70
CA LYS A 206 13.18 1.93 14.97
C LYS A 206 11.82 2.58 14.83
N ALA A 207 11.67 3.79 15.34
CA ALA A 207 10.40 4.52 15.28
C ALA A 207 10.13 5.10 13.88
N TYR A 208 8.86 5.24 13.53
CA TYR A 208 8.40 5.97 12.36
C TYR A 208 8.49 7.47 12.59
N LYS A 209 9.14 8.22 11.70
CA LYS A 209 9.04 9.68 11.68
C LYS A 209 7.76 10.08 10.94
N VAL A 210 6.86 10.84 11.60
CA VAL A 210 5.50 11.10 11.10
C VAL A 210 5.48 11.92 9.80
N ASP A 211 6.46 12.82 9.65
CA ASP A 211 6.71 13.60 8.43
C ASP A 211 8.22 13.74 8.24
N ASP A 212 8.77 13.14 7.18
CA ASP A 212 10.18 13.21 6.88
C ASP A 212 10.67 14.62 6.53
N SER A 213 9.80 15.46 5.95
CA SER A 213 10.16 16.81 5.50
C SER A 213 10.36 17.80 6.67
N ASN A 214 9.58 17.68 7.73
CA ASN A 214 9.71 18.49 8.94
C ASN A 214 10.86 17.97 9.85
N PRO A 215 11.93 18.75 10.11
CA PRO A 215 13.02 18.33 11.00
C PRO A 215 12.59 18.23 12.48
N LYS A 216 11.45 18.82 12.85
CA LYS A 216 10.84 18.75 14.19
C LYS A 216 9.73 17.70 14.31
N SER A 217 9.49 16.89 13.27
CA SER A 217 8.37 15.95 13.29
C SER A 217 8.46 14.94 14.43
N SER A 218 7.30 14.53 14.93
CA SER A 218 7.19 13.51 15.98
C SER A 218 7.61 12.13 15.45
N TRP A 219 8.03 11.27 16.36
CA TRP A 219 8.38 9.87 16.06
C TRP A 219 7.44 8.92 16.81
N VAL A 220 7.05 7.79 16.20
CA VAL A 220 6.04 6.86 16.75
C VAL A 220 6.54 5.41 16.70
N ALA A 221 6.28 4.64 17.75
CA ALA A 221 6.43 3.18 17.75
C ALA A 221 5.29 2.51 18.52
N LEU A 222 4.90 1.31 18.09
CA LEU A 222 4.02 0.40 18.81
C LEU A 222 4.87 -0.59 19.62
N VAL A 223 4.51 -0.75 20.89
CA VAL A 223 5.31 -1.47 21.89
C VAL A 223 4.44 -2.41 22.72
N ALA A 224 5.07 -3.39 23.36
CA ALA A 224 4.36 -4.33 24.22
C ALA A 224 3.95 -3.68 25.56
N PRO A 225 2.65 -3.71 25.94
CA PRO A 225 2.21 -3.34 27.28
C PRO A 225 2.86 -4.22 28.33
N ASN A 226 3.43 -3.61 29.38
CA ASN A 226 4.15 -4.31 30.44
C ASN A 226 4.22 -3.44 31.70
N ALA A 227 4.55 -4.07 32.82
CA ALA A 227 4.92 -3.37 34.05
C ALA A 227 6.24 -2.58 33.88
N GLU A 228 6.48 -1.60 34.76
CA GLU A 228 7.69 -0.80 34.74
C GLU A 228 8.98 -1.62 34.97
N ASP A 229 10.05 -1.28 34.25
CA ASP A 229 11.42 -1.77 34.50
C ASP A 229 12.43 -0.61 34.41
N ALA A 230 12.88 -0.17 35.58
CA ALA A 230 13.84 0.92 35.75
C ALA A 230 15.24 0.63 35.17
N ASN A 231 15.58 -0.63 34.86
CA ASN A 231 16.95 -1.04 34.53
C ASN A 231 17.20 -1.17 33.02
N LYS A 232 16.15 -1.53 32.25
CA LYS A 232 16.22 -1.61 30.79
C LYS A 232 16.33 -0.21 30.17
N ASP A 233 16.94 -0.16 28.99
CA ASP A 233 16.86 1.02 28.12
C ASP A 233 15.42 1.15 27.58
N PHE A 234 14.97 2.38 27.32
CA PHE A 234 13.61 2.68 26.84
C PHE A 234 13.59 3.54 25.58
N ILE A 235 14.38 4.62 25.55
CA ILE A 235 14.49 5.52 24.38
C ILE A 235 15.96 5.72 24.06
N CYS A 236 16.36 5.59 22.79
CA CYS A 236 17.64 6.05 22.30
C CYS A 236 17.41 7.04 21.16
N ILE A 237 17.89 8.28 21.33
CA ILE A 237 17.74 9.36 20.35
C ILE A 237 19.11 9.72 19.74
N SER A 238 19.22 9.63 18.42
CA SER A 238 20.42 9.98 17.66
C SER A 238 20.30 11.41 17.12
N VAL A 239 21.15 12.32 17.61
CA VAL A 239 21.14 13.74 17.24
C VAL A 239 22.41 14.10 16.48
N GLN A 240 22.26 14.88 15.41
CA GLN A 240 23.36 15.41 14.62
C GLN A 240 23.29 16.95 14.58
N GLU A 241 24.45 17.59 14.70
CA GLU A 241 24.61 19.03 14.47
C GLU A 241 25.02 19.30 13.02
N ASN A 242 24.76 20.51 12.54
CA ASN A 242 24.78 20.83 11.11
C ASN A 242 26.19 20.70 10.49
N GLY A 243 26.42 19.64 9.70
CA GLY A 243 27.72 19.31 9.10
C GLY A 243 27.91 17.81 8.83
N THR A 244 29.08 17.42 8.32
CA THR A 244 29.42 16.03 7.95
C THR A 244 29.83 15.15 9.14
N GLY A 245 29.20 15.35 10.31
CA GLY A 245 29.43 14.54 11.50
C GLY A 245 28.66 13.21 11.45
N THR A 246 29.04 12.27 12.30
CA THR A 246 28.19 11.12 12.64
C THR A 246 27.21 11.51 13.76
N PRO A 247 25.94 11.08 13.72
CA PRO A 247 25.00 11.29 14.83
C PRO A 247 25.54 10.77 16.16
N LYS A 248 25.26 11.49 17.25
CA LYS A 248 25.53 11.05 18.62
C LYS A 248 24.25 10.51 19.24
N ALA A 249 24.29 9.26 19.69
CA ALA A 249 23.20 8.60 20.41
C ALA A 249 23.15 8.99 21.89
N TYR A 250 21.94 9.13 22.43
CA TYR A 250 21.66 9.37 23.84
C TYR A 250 20.59 8.39 24.34
N SER A 251 20.96 7.48 25.24
CA SER A 251 20.05 6.49 25.82
C SER A 251 19.40 6.98 27.11
N ILE A 252 18.10 6.74 27.24
CA ILE A 252 17.28 6.97 28.43
C ILE A 252 16.80 5.60 28.93
N LYS A 253 17.03 5.32 30.21
CA LYS A 253 16.59 4.09 30.91
C LYS A 253 15.28 4.30 31.67
N GLY A 254 14.62 3.19 31.95
CA GLY A 254 13.34 3.13 32.64
C GLY A 254 12.18 3.02 31.66
N ILE A 255 11.78 1.78 31.37
CA ILE A 255 10.51 1.52 30.68
C ILE A 255 9.40 1.76 31.71
N PRO A 256 8.44 2.66 31.47
CA PRO A 256 7.34 2.92 32.40
C PRO A 256 6.28 1.82 32.31
N ASN A 257 5.29 1.85 33.21
CA ASN A 257 4.10 1.01 33.08
C ASN A 257 3.30 1.41 31.83
N LEU A 258 3.13 0.48 30.89
CA LEU A 258 2.47 0.69 29.61
C LEU A 258 1.22 -0.20 29.49
N GLU A 259 0.10 0.39 29.11
CA GLU A 259 -1.22 -0.26 29.05
C GLU A 259 -1.73 -0.41 27.61
N SER A 260 -2.50 -1.48 27.40
CA SER A 260 -3.05 -1.87 26.10
C SER A 260 -4.07 -0.85 25.58
N GLY A 261 -3.87 -0.38 24.34
CA GLY A 261 -4.74 0.62 23.72
C GLY A 261 -4.63 2.01 24.33
N MET A 262 -3.46 2.36 24.90
CA MET A 262 -3.15 3.71 25.40
C MET A 262 -2.00 4.34 24.59
N SER A 263 -1.96 5.68 24.53
CA SER A 263 -0.93 6.45 23.81
C SER A 263 -0.15 7.35 24.78
N TYR A 264 1.18 7.28 24.70
CA TYR A 264 2.12 7.94 25.60
C TYR A 264 3.02 8.90 24.81
N THR A 265 2.78 10.20 24.94
CA THR A 265 3.51 11.26 24.24
C THR A 265 4.57 11.87 25.15
N TYR A 266 5.84 11.59 24.88
CA TYR A 266 6.99 12.07 25.64
C TYR A 266 7.57 13.34 25.04
N LYS A 267 7.84 14.32 25.90
CA LYS A 267 8.68 15.48 25.59
C LYS A 267 10.05 15.25 26.22
N LEU A 268 11.10 15.47 25.46
CA LEU A 268 12.48 15.23 25.87
C LEU A 268 13.21 16.53 26.14
N LYS A 269 14.25 16.45 26.97
CA LYS A 269 15.24 17.52 27.18
C LYS A 269 16.62 16.98 26.87
N ILE A 270 17.26 17.54 25.85
CA ILE A 270 18.49 17.03 25.25
C ILE A 270 19.61 18.06 25.46
N GLY A 271 20.66 17.68 26.21
CA GLY A 271 21.93 18.39 26.29
C GLY A 271 23.07 17.55 25.71
N LYS A 272 24.26 18.14 25.54
CA LYS A 272 25.41 17.44 24.92
C LYS A 272 25.99 16.30 25.75
N ASP A 273 25.66 16.21 27.03
CA ASP A 273 26.05 15.08 27.90
C ASP A 273 24.99 13.97 27.97
N LYS A 274 23.69 14.31 27.94
CA LYS A 274 22.58 13.35 28.11
C LYS A 274 21.25 13.90 27.56
N ALA A 275 20.36 12.97 27.22
CA ALA A 275 18.92 13.23 27.11
C ALA A 275 18.20 12.76 28.39
N ILE A 276 17.07 13.38 28.72
CA ILE A 276 16.11 12.93 29.73
C ILE A 276 14.67 13.13 29.22
N ILE A 277 13.71 12.42 29.82
CA ILE A 277 12.29 12.76 29.69
C ILE A 277 12.04 14.03 30.52
N ASP A 278 11.35 15.01 29.94
CA ASP A 278 10.94 16.27 30.58
C ASP A 278 9.47 16.18 31.03
N ASN A 279 8.60 15.61 30.20
CA ASN A 279 7.19 15.34 30.51
C ASN A 279 6.65 14.14 29.72
N VAL A 280 5.55 13.53 30.19
CA VAL A 280 4.73 12.59 29.42
C VAL A 280 3.25 12.96 29.52
N THR A 281 2.55 12.97 28.38
CA THR A 281 1.09 13.01 28.32
C THR A 281 0.58 11.61 27.98
N VAL A 282 -0.37 11.09 28.76
CA VAL A 282 -1.04 9.82 28.46
C VAL A 282 -2.47 10.11 28.02
N THR A 283 -2.87 9.56 26.87
CA THR A 283 -4.26 9.57 26.41
C THR A 283 -4.75 8.14 26.20
N ASP A 284 -6.07 7.97 26.19
CA ASP A 284 -6.62 6.78 25.56
C ASP A 284 -6.25 6.75 24.06
N TRP A 285 -6.06 5.55 23.51
CA TRP A 285 -5.87 5.29 22.08
C TRP A 285 -6.93 4.30 21.54
N LYS A 286 -7.99 4.08 22.31
CA LYS A 286 -9.31 3.74 21.82
C LYS A 286 -9.91 5.02 21.19
N GLU A 287 -10.68 4.84 20.13
CA GLU A 287 -11.56 5.86 19.50
C GLU A 287 -10.88 7.16 19.03
N GLY A 288 -10.41 7.14 17.78
CA GLY A 288 -10.42 8.31 16.87
C GLY A 288 -9.53 9.52 17.20
N THR A 289 -8.73 9.50 18.28
CA THR A 289 -7.85 10.63 18.61
C THR A 289 -6.65 10.71 17.65
N ALA A 290 -6.74 11.61 16.67
CA ALA A 290 -5.62 12.02 15.83
C ALA A 290 -4.49 12.66 16.66
N ILE A 291 -3.26 12.63 16.14
CA ILE A 291 -2.07 13.14 16.84
C ILE A 291 -2.05 14.67 16.78
N PRO A 292 -2.07 15.41 17.91
CA PRO A 292 -1.85 16.85 17.91
C PRO A 292 -0.42 17.15 17.44
N GLY A 293 -0.26 17.90 16.35
CA GLY A 293 1.05 18.09 15.70
C GLY A 293 1.54 16.89 14.87
N GLY A 294 0.66 15.90 14.63
CA GLY A 294 0.91 14.78 13.73
C GLY A 294 -0.19 14.63 12.66
N GLU A 295 -0.86 15.73 12.30
CA GLU A 295 -1.55 15.84 11.02
C GLU A 295 -0.50 15.77 9.89
N ALA A 296 -0.25 14.56 9.38
CA ALA A 296 0.09 14.44 7.98
C ALA A 296 -1.12 15.00 7.21
N SER A 297 -0.96 16.18 6.58
CA SER A 297 -2.07 16.96 6.03
C SER A 297 -3.02 16.08 5.22
N LEU A 298 -4.24 15.92 5.74
CA LEU A 298 -5.24 14.95 5.26
C LEU A 298 -5.33 15.01 3.73
N VAL A 299 -4.86 13.94 3.06
CA VAL A 299 -4.70 13.90 1.59
C VAL A 299 -6.07 13.64 0.97
N THR A 300 -6.89 14.68 0.97
CA THR A 300 -8.23 14.71 0.41
C THR A 300 -8.19 15.13 -1.06
N GLU A 301 -9.29 14.92 -1.77
CA GLU A 301 -9.46 15.43 -3.13
C GLU A 301 -9.35 16.98 -3.19
N GLU A 302 -9.64 17.68 -2.09
CA GLU A 302 -9.49 19.13 -1.98
C GLU A 302 -8.02 19.54 -1.81
N SER A 303 -7.31 18.99 -0.82
CA SER A 303 -5.89 19.32 -0.59
C SER A 303 -4.98 18.87 -1.74
N VAL A 304 -5.32 17.78 -2.44
CA VAL A 304 -4.67 17.40 -3.70
C VAL A 304 -4.94 18.42 -4.80
N ARG A 305 -6.20 18.87 -4.99
CA ARG A 305 -6.52 19.90 -5.99
C ARG A 305 -5.78 21.22 -5.71
N GLU A 306 -5.77 21.68 -4.46
CA GLU A 306 -5.06 22.89 -4.04
C GLU A 306 -3.53 22.76 -4.21
N SER A 307 -2.95 21.62 -3.82
CA SER A 307 -1.51 21.37 -3.96
C SER A 307 -1.07 21.39 -5.43
N VAL A 308 -1.77 20.66 -6.31
CA VAL A 308 -1.50 20.68 -7.76
C VAL A 308 -1.69 22.07 -8.33
N ALA A 309 -2.79 22.75 -7.98
CA ALA A 309 -3.10 24.10 -8.45
C ALA A 309 -2.00 25.12 -8.08
N LYS A 310 -1.44 25.02 -6.87
CA LYS A 310 -0.39 25.89 -6.34
C LYS A 310 1.00 25.56 -6.90
N GLN A 311 1.31 24.29 -7.12
CA GLN A 311 2.57 23.89 -7.78
C GLN A 311 2.59 24.41 -9.23
N LEU A 312 1.47 24.33 -9.94
CA LEU A 312 1.29 24.86 -11.30
C LEU A 312 1.41 26.40 -11.42
N GLU A 313 1.51 27.15 -10.33
CA GLU A 313 1.82 28.58 -10.36
C GLU A 313 3.33 28.86 -10.45
N ASN A 314 4.17 27.84 -10.23
CA ASN A 314 5.63 27.95 -10.14
C ASN A 314 6.37 27.20 -11.28
N GLY A 315 5.64 26.41 -12.09
CA GLY A 315 6.17 25.62 -13.19
C GLY A 315 5.16 24.55 -13.63
N ASN A 316 5.59 23.57 -14.43
CA ASN A 316 4.76 22.41 -14.78
C ASN A 316 5.19 21.13 -14.02
N ASP A 317 6.15 21.25 -13.11
CA ASP A 317 6.60 20.14 -12.28
C ASP A 317 5.62 19.96 -11.10
N VAL A 318 5.16 18.73 -10.88
CA VAL A 318 4.19 18.40 -9.83
C VAL A 318 4.70 17.21 -9.02
N GLU A 319 5.04 17.44 -7.75
CA GLU A 319 5.39 16.39 -6.81
C GLU A 319 4.30 16.23 -5.74
N LEU A 320 3.82 14.99 -5.55
CA LEU A 320 2.83 14.65 -4.55
C LEU A 320 3.29 13.43 -3.76
N THR A 321 3.16 13.48 -2.44
CA THR A 321 3.20 12.29 -1.59
C THR A 321 1.77 11.87 -1.31
N LEU A 322 1.40 10.67 -1.74
CA LEU A 322 0.05 10.11 -1.61
C LEU A 322 0.05 8.90 -0.65
N PRO A 323 -1.12 8.50 -0.09
CA PRO A 323 -1.26 7.23 0.60
C PRO A 323 -0.82 6.04 -0.27
N SER A 324 -0.35 4.97 0.36
CA SER A 324 0.14 3.77 -0.34
C SER A 324 -0.91 3.09 -1.21
N ASN A 325 -2.18 3.21 -0.81
CA ASN A 325 -3.38 2.73 -1.49
C ASN A 325 -4.27 3.88 -2.00
N ALA A 326 -3.68 5.00 -2.42
CA ALA A 326 -4.39 6.20 -2.90
C ALA A 326 -5.63 5.88 -3.74
N SER A 327 -6.80 6.37 -3.31
CA SER A 327 -8.07 6.06 -3.96
C SER A 327 -8.15 6.67 -5.35
N LEU A 328 -8.97 6.09 -6.24
CA LEU A 328 -9.22 6.64 -7.58
C LEU A 328 -9.67 8.11 -7.53
N GLY A 329 -10.40 8.52 -6.48
CA GLY A 329 -10.78 9.91 -6.23
C GLY A 329 -9.60 10.88 -6.14
N LEU A 330 -8.48 10.48 -5.52
CA LEU A 330 -7.25 11.29 -5.50
C LEU A 330 -6.61 11.44 -6.89
N PHE A 331 -6.76 10.43 -7.76
CA PHE A 331 -6.33 10.52 -9.16
C PHE A 331 -7.28 11.39 -10.00
N GLU A 332 -8.60 11.33 -9.77
CA GLU A 332 -9.57 12.27 -10.36
C GLU A 332 -9.33 13.71 -9.88
N ALA A 333 -8.92 13.91 -8.63
CA ALA A 333 -8.54 15.21 -8.08
C ALA A 333 -7.33 15.82 -8.80
N ILE A 334 -6.28 15.02 -9.06
CA ILE A 334 -5.15 15.43 -9.90
C ILE A 334 -5.64 15.83 -11.30
N LYS A 335 -6.38 14.94 -11.98
CA LYS A 335 -6.87 15.20 -13.35
C LYS A 335 -7.75 16.44 -13.43
N THR A 336 -8.57 16.68 -12.41
CA THR A 336 -9.42 17.88 -12.28
C THR A 336 -8.57 19.14 -12.14
N ALA A 337 -7.59 19.17 -11.23
CA ALA A 337 -6.72 20.34 -11.06
C ALA A 337 -5.88 20.67 -12.32
N LEU A 338 -5.34 19.67 -13.01
CA LEU A 338 -4.62 19.87 -14.29
C LEU A 338 -5.53 20.44 -15.38
N LYS A 339 -6.77 19.93 -15.45
CA LYS A 339 -7.81 20.38 -16.39
C LYS A 339 -8.26 21.82 -16.11
N ASP A 340 -8.51 22.15 -14.85
CA ASP A 340 -9.05 23.45 -14.42
C ASP A 340 -7.98 24.56 -14.53
N LYS A 341 -6.70 24.23 -14.31
CA LYS A 341 -5.56 25.12 -14.63
C LYS A 341 -5.26 25.20 -16.14
N GLY A 342 -5.93 24.40 -16.97
CA GLY A 342 -5.84 24.48 -18.43
C GLY A 342 -4.48 24.12 -19.01
N VAL A 343 -3.70 23.24 -18.35
CA VAL A 343 -2.31 22.98 -18.72
C VAL A 343 -2.20 22.34 -20.12
N PRO A 344 -1.16 22.65 -20.91
CA PRO A 344 -0.98 22.08 -22.25
C PRO A 344 -0.82 20.55 -22.24
N LYS A 345 -1.07 19.92 -23.40
CA LYS A 345 -0.81 18.48 -23.55
C LYS A 345 0.69 18.18 -23.49
N SER A 346 1.05 17.01 -22.96
CA SER A 346 2.45 16.55 -22.79
C SER A 346 3.38 17.62 -22.21
N SER A 347 2.97 18.27 -21.11
CA SER A 347 3.68 19.41 -20.54
C SER A 347 3.98 19.32 -19.04
N VAL A 348 3.36 18.37 -18.32
CA VAL A 348 3.46 18.22 -16.86
C VAL A 348 4.42 17.08 -16.50
N ASP A 349 5.43 17.38 -15.69
CA ASP A 349 6.37 16.40 -15.16
C ASP A 349 5.92 16.00 -13.74
N ILE A 350 5.28 14.83 -13.61
CA ILE A 350 4.66 14.39 -12.35
C ILE A 350 5.50 13.36 -11.59
N THR A 351 5.59 13.52 -10.28
CA THR A 351 6.23 12.58 -9.35
C THR A 351 5.25 12.19 -8.24
N LEU A 352 4.95 10.89 -8.12
CA LEU A 352 4.04 10.35 -7.10
C LEU A 352 4.83 9.47 -6.11
N LYS A 353 5.07 10.00 -4.92
CA LYS A 353 5.72 9.33 -3.78
C LYS A 353 4.69 8.63 -2.91
N GLY A 354 5.13 7.62 -2.16
CA GLY A 354 4.32 6.87 -1.18
C GLY A 354 3.34 5.85 -1.78
N VAL A 355 2.74 6.13 -2.94
CA VAL A 355 1.78 5.22 -3.60
C VAL A 355 2.45 3.93 -4.11
N MET A 356 1.91 2.78 -3.70
CA MET A 356 2.44 1.44 -4.06
C MET A 356 1.71 0.84 -5.27
N ARG A 357 0.41 1.11 -5.43
CA ARG A 357 -0.43 0.58 -6.51
C ARG A 357 -1.06 1.73 -7.27
N ILE A 358 -0.78 1.85 -8.57
CA ILE A 358 -1.50 2.80 -9.43
C ILE A 358 -2.83 2.16 -9.82
N PRO A 359 -4.01 2.70 -9.43
CA PRO A 359 -5.29 2.04 -9.64
C PRO A 359 -5.69 1.83 -11.09
N GLN A 360 -6.60 0.88 -11.32
CA GLN A 360 -7.21 0.66 -12.64
C GLN A 360 -7.78 1.99 -13.16
N LYS A 361 -7.43 2.34 -14.40
CA LYS A 361 -7.86 3.57 -15.10
C LYS A 361 -7.47 4.91 -14.44
N ALA A 362 -6.55 4.94 -13.47
CA ALA A 362 -6.15 6.15 -12.74
C ALA A 362 -5.94 7.39 -13.63
N PHE A 363 -5.20 7.24 -14.73
CA PHE A 363 -4.89 8.27 -15.71
C PHE A 363 -5.35 7.94 -17.15
N GLY A 364 -6.09 6.85 -17.35
CA GLY A 364 -6.49 6.37 -18.67
C GLY A 364 -7.87 5.72 -18.70
N ASN A 365 -8.81 6.30 -19.43
CA ASN A 365 -10.13 5.73 -19.69
C ASN A 365 -10.70 6.28 -21.00
N LEU A 366 -10.54 5.55 -22.11
CA LEU A 366 -10.99 6.02 -23.42
C LEU A 366 -12.53 6.10 -23.52
N PRO A 367 -13.09 7.12 -24.21
CA PRO A 367 -12.41 8.24 -24.86
C PRO A 367 -12.28 9.52 -23.98
N GLU A 368 -13.05 9.64 -22.89
CA GLU A 368 -13.24 10.92 -22.17
C GLU A 368 -12.39 11.11 -20.90
N GLY A 369 -11.88 10.03 -20.30
CA GLY A 369 -11.14 10.04 -19.03
C GLY A 369 -9.64 9.81 -19.15
N VAL A 370 -9.08 9.92 -20.35
CA VAL A 370 -7.63 9.99 -20.59
C VAL A 370 -7.05 11.25 -19.94
N ALA A 371 -5.87 11.16 -19.34
CA ALA A 371 -5.09 12.30 -18.87
C ALA A 371 -3.99 12.69 -19.90
N PRO A 372 -4.23 13.69 -20.77
CA PRO A 372 -3.32 14.04 -21.87
C PRO A 372 -2.25 15.08 -21.48
N TRP A 373 -1.97 15.25 -20.19
CA TRP A 373 -1.15 16.35 -19.68
C TRP A 373 0.30 15.96 -19.40
N PHE A 374 0.57 14.70 -19.10
CA PHE A 374 1.88 14.26 -18.63
C PHE A 374 2.93 14.23 -19.74
N ASN A 375 4.13 14.71 -19.41
CA ASN A 375 5.36 14.53 -20.16
C ASN A 375 6.15 13.38 -19.53
N VAL A 376 6.79 13.59 -18.37
CA VAL A 376 7.40 12.49 -17.60
C VAL A 376 6.54 12.09 -16.39
N VAL A 377 6.44 10.78 -16.14
CA VAL A 377 5.84 10.21 -14.93
C VAL A 377 6.93 9.53 -14.09
N ARG A 378 7.00 9.83 -12.79
CA ARG A 378 7.97 9.24 -11.85
C ARG A 378 7.24 8.60 -10.68
N LEU A 379 7.41 7.29 -10.51
CA LEU A 379 6.75 6.47 -9.49
C LEU A 379 7.81 5.76 -8.63
N PRO A 380 8.56 6.47 -7.77
CA PRO A 380 9.65 5.89 -6.98
C PRO A 380 9.23 4.75 -6.05
N ASP A 381 7.95 4.70 -5.66
CA ASP A 381 7.43 3.78 -4.64
C ASP A 381 6.47 2.71 -5.17
N ALA A 382 6.01 2.82 -6.42
CA ALA A 382 5.03 1.89 -6.98
C ALA A 382 5.63 0.50 -7.23
N THR A 383 4.90 -0.54 -6.80
CA THR A 383 5.19 -1.96 -7.05
C THR A 383 4.24 -2.57 -8.09
N ILE A 384 3.02 -2.04 -8.25
CA ILE A 384 2.01 -2.54 -9.19
C ILE A 384 1.42 -1.40 -10.02
N ILE A 385 1.28 -1.61 -11.33
CA ILE A 385 0.54 -0.73 -12.24
C ILE A 385 -0.64 -1.50 -12.83
N GLU A 386 -1.86 -1.04 -12.54
CA GLU A 386 -3.08 -1.76 -12.86
C GLU A 386 -3.56 -1.66 -14.31
N ASP A 387 -4.56 -2.48 -14.62
CA ASP A 387 -5.36 -2.45 -15.84
C ASP A 387 -5.66 -1.03 -16.33
N TYR A 388 -5.30 -0.73 -17.58
CA TYR A 388 -5.54 0.57 -18.22
C TYR A 388 -5.02 1.81 -17.47
N ALA A 389 -4.15 1.67 -16.45
CA ALA A 389 -3.80 2.76 -15.53
C ALA A 389 -3.34 4.06 -16.22
N PHE A 390 -2.67 3.97 -17.37
CA PHE A 390 -2.23 5.09 -18.21
C PHE A 390 -2.78 5.01 -19.65
N GLN A 391 -3.84 4.23 -19.92
CA GLN A 391 -4.43 4.04 -21.26
C GLN A 391 -4.64 5.37 -22.01
N GLY A 392 -4.05 5.48 -23.21
CA GLY A 392 -4.14 6.65 -24.09
C GLY A 392 -3.40 7.90 -23.58
N SER A 393 -2.67 7.83 -22.47
CA SER A 393 -1.95 8.97 -21.91
C SER A 393 -0.79 9.38 -22.82
N THR A 394 -0.42 10.66 -22.75
CA THR A 394 0.50 11.32 -23.69
C THR A 394 1.93 11.45 -23.15
N LEU A 395 2.26 10.67 -22.11
CA LEU A 395 3.60 10.65 -21.52
C LEU A 395 4.67 10.23 -22.53
N THR A 396 5.86 10.82 -22.39
CA THR A 396 7.07 10.56 -23.18
C THR A 396 8.05 9.66 -22.44
N ALA A 397 8.04 9.68 -21.10
CA ALA A 397 8.86 8.80 -20.29
C ALA A 397 8.17 8.39 -18.98
N ILE A 398 8.42 7.15 -18.53
CA ILE A 398 8.06 6.69 -17.19
C ILE A 398 9.26 6.05 -16.49
N TYR A 399 9.45 6.43 -15.22
CA TYR A 399 10.47 5.91 -14.32
C TYR A 399 9.77 5.35 -13.08
N ALA A 400 9.61 4.03 -13.01
CA ALA A 400 8.92 3.34 -11.92
C ALA A 400 9.80 2.19 -11.38
N PRO A 401 10.90 2.52 -10.68
CA PRO A 401 12.02 1.61 -10.43
C PRO A 401 11.72 0.46 -9.47
N LYS A 402 10.60 0.51 -8.73
CA LYS A 402 10.15 -0.56 -7.83
C LYS A 402 9.05 -1.45 -8.43
N VAL A 403 8.53 -1.15 -9.63
CA VAL A 403 7.40 -1.90 -10.21
C VAL A 403 7.82 -3.33 -10.50
N GLU A 404 7.04 -4.28 -10.01
CA GLU A 404 7.26 -5.73 -10.15
C GLU A 404 6.21 -6.36 -11.08
N GLU A 405 4.97 -5.83 -11.06
CA GLU A 405 3.85 -6.27 -11.92
C GLU A 405 3.18 -5.12 -12.72
N ILE A 406 2.92 -5.37 -14.01
CA ILE A 406 2.26 -4.47 -14.96
C ILE A 406 1.06 -5.20 -15.59
N ASN A 407 -0.16 -4.70 -15.35
CA ASN A 407 -1.40 -5.37 -15.71
C ASN A 407 -1.96 -4.99 -17.10
N PHE A 408 -3.18 -5.46 -17.42
CA PHE A 408 -3.67 -5.56 -18.79
C PHE A 408 -3.82 -4.18 -19.44
N ARG A 409 -3.18 -3.98 -20.59
CA ARG A 409 -3.25 -2.71 -21.35
C ARG A 409 -2.87 -1.46 -20.54
N ALA A 410 -2.04 -1.59 -19.49
CA ALA A 410 -1.65 -0.49 -18.61
C ALA A 410 -1.20 0.79 -19.35
N PHE A 411 -0.48 0.65 -20.48
CA PHE A 411 0.01 1.74 -21.34
C PHE A 411 -0.56 1.68 -22.78
N TYR A 412 -1.65 0.94 -23.02
CA TYR A 412 -2.25 0.82 -24.34
C TYR A 412 -2.61 2.20 -24.95
N LEU A 413 -2.24 2.41 -26.21
CA LEU A 413 -2.32 3.69 -26.94
C LEU A 413 -1.46 4.84 -26.38
N CYS A 414 -0.42 4.59 -25.58
CA CYS A 414 0.56 5.62 -25.20
C CYS A 414 1.51 5.95 -26.38
N HIS A 415 0.95 6.49 -27.47
CA HIS A 415 1.66 6.73 -28.74
C HIS A 415 2.86 7.69 -28.65
N GLN A 416 3.06 8.39 -27.53
CA GLN A 416 4.19 9.31 -27.31
C GLN A 416 5.29 8.72 -26.41
N LEU A 417 5.06 7.54 -25.82
CA LEU A 417 5.96 6.94 -24.84
C LEU A 417 7.25 6.45 -25.49
N GLU A 418 8.37 7.09 -25.16
CA GLU A 418 9.70 6.78 -25.70
C GLU A 418 10.57 5.97 -24.73
N ILE A 419 10.42 6.21 -23.42
CA ILE A 419 11.29 5.67 -22.37
C ILE A 419 10.46 4.99 -21.27
N VAL A 420 10.81 3.73 -20.96
CA VAL A 420 10.28 2.97 -19.83
C VAL A 420 11.46 2.45 -19.00
N ASP A 421 11.68 2.96 -17.78
CA ASP A 421 12.55 2.31 -16.79
C ASP A 421 11.71 1.75 -15.65
N MET A 422 11.52 0.42 -15.70
CA MET A 422 10.87 -0.37 -14.66
C MET A 422 11.76 -1.58 -14.36
N ARG A 423 13.02 -1.32 -13.98
CA ARG A 423 14.07 -2.34 -13.82
C ARG A 423 13.79 -3.49 -12.83
N LYS A 424 12.71 -3.44 -12.06
CA LYS A 424 12.21 -4.55 -11.24
C LYS A 424 11.10 -5.40 -11.89
N ALA A 425 10.54 -4.95 -13.01
CA ALA A 425 9.35 -5.56 -13.60
C ALA A 425 9.65 -7.00 -14.02
N SER A 426 8.88 -7.93 -13.46
CA SER A 426 9.05 -9.37 -13.64
C SER A 426 7.79 -10.04 -14.20
N ARG A 427 6.62 -9.45 -13.94
CA ARG A 427 5.30 -9.93 -14.39
C ARG A 427 4.65 -8.87 -15.27
N ILE A 428 4.37 -9.18 -16.54
CA ILE A 428 3.77 -8.23 -17.49
C ILE A 428 2.61 -8.90 -18.24
N LYS A 429 1.38 -8.43 -18.05
CA LYS A 429 0.21 -8.95 -18.76
C LYS A 429 0.23 -8.57 -20.24
N TYR A 430 -0.47 -9.36 -21.06
CA TYR A 430 -0.55 -9.18 -22.51
C TYR A 430 -1.08 -7.79 -22.91
N ARG A 431 -0.73 -7.33 -24.12
CA ARG A 431 -1.07 -5.98 -24.65
C ARG A 431 -0.67 -4.79 -23.76
N ALA A 432 0.18 -4.95 -22.73
CA ALA A 432 0.52 -3.88 -21.77
C ALA A 432 1.00 -2.56 -22.42
N PHE A 433 1.81 -2.64 -23.48
CA PHE A 433 2.33 -1.49 -24.24
C PHE A 433 1.79 -1.46 -25.68
N GLU A 434 0.62 -2.06 -25.95
CA GLU A 434 0.03 -2.12 -27.30
C GLU A 434 -0.07 -0.70 -27.94
N GLN A 435 0.42 -0.56 -29.17
CA GLN A 435 0.53 0.69 -29.95
C GLN A 435 1.35 1.83 -29.30
N CYS A 436 2.33 1.53 -28.45
CA CYS A 436 3.34 2.51 -28.00
C CYS A 436 4.38 2.80 -29.10
N SER A 437 3.94 3.42 -30.20
CA SER A 437 4.67 3.50 -31.48
C SER A 437 5.97 4.32 -31.49
N LEU A 438 6.30 5.04 -30.41
CA LEU A 438 7.53 5.84 -30.30
C LEU A 438 8.54 5.31 -29.27
N LEU A 439 8.35 4.09 -28.75
CA LEU A 439 9.30 3.45 -27.83
C LEU A 439 10.71 3.37 -28.44
N LYS A 440 11.70 3.78 -27.65
CA LYS A 440 13.13 3.79 -28.01
C LYS A 440 13.99 3.09 -26.97
N ARG A 441 13.63 3.18 -25.69
CA ARG A 441 14.36 2.57 -24.57
C ARG A 441 13.39 1.94 -23.58
N VAL A 442 13.53 0.64 -23.35
CA VAL A 442 12.74 -0.11 -22.37
C VAL A 442 13.68 -0.87 -21.44
N ARG A 443 13.47 -0.80 -20.13
CA ARG A 443 14.21 -1.57 -19.13
C ARG A 443 13.24 -2.28 -18.20
N PHE A 444 13.39 -3.61 -18.13
CA PHE A 444 12.70 -4.49 -17.20
C PHE A 444 13.70 -5.26 -16.34
N GLY A 445 13.20 -6.00 -15.35
CA GLY A 445 14.02 -6.85 -14.48
C GLY A 445 14.31 -8.21 -15.10
N ALA A 446 14.35 -9.24 -14.25
CA ALA A 446 14.34 -10.63 -14.68
C ALA A 446 12.88 -11.07 -14.86
N LEU A 447 12.42 -11.13 -16.11
CA LEU A 447 11.04 -11.48 -16.45
C LEU A 447 10.76 -12.96 -16.14
N SER A 448 9.70 -13.18 -15.37
CA SER A 448 9.25 -14.48 -14.86
C SER A 448 7.87 -14.90 -15.39
N SER A 449 7.05 -13.93 -15.82
CA SER A 449 5.74 -14.11 -16.47
C SER A 449 5.52 -12.99 -17.48
N VAL A 450 5.31 -13.32 -18.75
CA VAL A 450 4.89 -12.34 -19.77
C VAL A 450 3.75 -12.89 -20.60
N GLY A 451 2.59 -12.24 -20.54
CA GLY A 451 1.39 -12.67 -21.24
C GLY A 451 1.45 -12.46 -22.76
N LEU A 452 0.81 -13.37 -23.49
CA LEU A 452 0.57 -13.32 -24.93
C LEU A 452 -0.87 -13.79 -25.20
N GLU A 453 -1.64 -13.02 -25.98
CA GLU A 453 -3.04 -13.40 -26.26
C GLU A 453 -3.14 -14.61 -27.21
N GLN A 454 -2.30 -14.69 -28.24
CA GLN A 454 -2.39 -15.70 -29.31
C GLN A 454 -0.99 -16.20 -29.72
N GLU A 455 -0.86 -17.49 -30.02
CA GLU A 455 0.44 -18.18 -30.21
C GLU A 455 1.37 -17.56 -31.26
N GLU A 456 0.81 -16.98 -32.33
CA GLU A 456 1.56 -16.35 -33.43
C GLU A 456 2.14 -14.95 -33.09
N GLY A 457 2.12 -14.54 -31.82
CA GLY A 457 2.66 -13.25 -31.34
C GLY A 457 1.64 -12.10 -31.34
N MET A 458 0.44 -12.29 -31.89
CA MET A 458 -0.64 -11.31 -31.85
C MET A 458 -1.12 -11.09 -30.41
N GLY A 459 -1.33 -9.82 -30.03
CA GLY A 459 -1.68 -9.44 -28.66
C GLY A 459 -0.55 -9.62 -27.64
N GLY A 460 0.72 -9.74 -28.05
CA GLY A 460 1.86 -9.69 -27.13
C GLY A 460 2.04 -8.32 -26.46
N ILE A 461 3.03 -8.18 -25.57
CA ILE A 461 3.20 -6.95 -24.77
C ILE A 461 3.56 -5.70 -25.61
N PHE A 462 4.22 -5.88 -26.75
CA PHE A 462 4.59 -4.83 -27.71
C PHE A 462 3.80 -4.94 -29.02
N ASP A 463 2.56 -5.44 -28.97
CA ASP A 463 1.71 -5.53 -30.16
C ASP A 463 1.54 -4.15 -30.83
N TRP A 464 1.60 -4.12 -32.16
CA TRP A 464 1.64 -2.88 -32.97
C TRP A 464 2.74 -1.84 -32.61
N CYS A 465 3.85 -2.27 -31.98
CA CYS A 465 5.03 -1.43 -31.76
C CYS A 465 6.15 -1.76 -32.76
N GLN A 466 6.96 -0.76 -33.12
CA GLN A 466 8.13 -0.97 -34.00
C GLN A 466 9.36 -1.33 -33.15
N THR A 467 9.51 -2.61 -32.80
CA THR A 467 10.53 -3.07 -31.84
C THR A 467 11.97 -2.98 -32.36
N ASP A 468 12.18 -2.94 -33.68
CA ASP A 468 13.48 -2.75 -34.34
C ASP A 468 14.12 -1.37 -34.08
N PHE A 469 13.41 -0.43 -33.44
CA PHE A 469 13.95 0.81 -32.89
C PHE A 469 14.17 0.82 -31.37
N ILE A 470 13.74 -0.24 -30.65
CA ILE A 470 13.84 -0.30 -29.19
C ILE A 470 15.19 -0.89 -28.76
N ASP A 471 15.94 -0.12 -27.98
CA ASP A 471 17.01 -0.64 -27.09
C ASP A 471 16.35 -1.24 -25.84
N LEU A 472 16.28 -2.56 -25.77
CA LEU A 472 15.73 -3.29 -24.63
C LEU A 472 16.85 -3.62 -23.62
N THR A 473 16.63 -3.34 -22.35
CA THR A 473 17.53 -3.69 -21.25
C THR A 473 16.85 -4.69 -20.31
N LEU A 474 17.54 -5.78 -19.99
CA LEU A 474 17.05 -6.86 -19.13
C LEU A 474 18.08 -7.17 -18.04
N SER A 475 17.61 -7.70 -16.90
CA SER A 475 18.48 -8.13 -15.80
C SER A 475 19.53 -9.14 -16.28
N SER A 476 20.76 -9.05 -15.75
CA SER A 476 21.80 -10.09 -15.91
C SER A 476 21.33 -11.50 -15.56
N ARG A 477 20.28 -11.61 -14.74
CA ARG A 477 19.64 -12.85 -14.29
C ARG A 477 18.54 -13.36 -15.23
N GLN A 478 18.31 -12.71 -16.38
CA GLN A 478 17.25 -13.09 -17.33
C GLN A 478 17.43 -14.53 -17.84
N SER A 479 16.38 -15.34 -17.67
CA SER A 479 16.31 -16.68 -18.23
C SER A 479 15.84 -16.65 -19.69
N MET A 480 16.26 -17.64 -20.49
CA MET A 480 15.52 -18.04 -21.69
C MET A 480 14.05 -18.26 -21.31
N MET A 481 13.14 -17.71 -22.11
CA MET A 481 11.70 -17.82 -21.91
C MET A 481 11.12 -18.88 -22.85
N ARG A 482 10.15 -19.66 -22.37
CA ARG A 482 9.36 -20.59 -23.16
C ARG A 482 7.88 -20.30 -23.03
N LEU A 483 7.15 -20.40 -24.15
CA LEU A 483 5.71 -20.24 -24.17
C LEU A 483 5.02 -21.46 -23.55
N ARG A 484 3.89 -21.23 -22.87
CA ARG A 484 2.91 -22.25 -22.45
C ARG A 484 1.51 -21.72 -22.67
N SER A 485 0.54 -22.60 -22.89
CA SER A 485 -0.89 -22.28 -22.83
C SER A 485 -1.36 -22.10 -21.39
N THR A 486 -2.28 -21.15 -21.16
CA THR A 486 -3.00 -20.98 -19.89
C THR A 486 -4.34 -21.73 -19.91
N GLU A 487 -5.08 -21.72 -18.80
CA GLU A 487 -6.43 -22.29 -18.73
C GLU A 487 -7.48 -21.45 -19.49
N GLU A 488 -7.21 -20.16 -19.73
CA GLU A 488 -8.11 -19.21 -20.40
C GLU A 488 -7.94 -19.16 -21.93
N ALA A 489 -7.25 -20.16 -22.52
CA ALA A 489 -6.85 -20.21 -23.93
C ALA A 489 -5.94 -19.04 -24.40
N THR A 490 -5.38 -18.27 -23.47
CA THR A 490 -4.27 -17.35 -23.70
C THR A 490 -2.93 -18.08 -23.49
N TYR A 491 -1.81 -17.38 -23.62
CA TYR A 491 -0.48 -17.94 -23.51
C TYR A 491 0.41 -17.11 -22.56
N GLU A 492 1.42 -17.76 -21.98
CA GLU A 492 2.36 -17.12 -21.07
C GLU A 492 3.80 -17.57 -21.35
N TRP A 493 4.68 -16.59 -21.49
CA TRP A 493 6.13 -16.79 -21.50
C TRP A 493 6.64 -16.89 -20.06
N VAL A 494 7.31 -17.99 -19.76
CA VAL A 494 7.88 -18.27 -18.43
C VAL A 494 9.29 -18.86 -18.55
N PRO A 495 10.13 -18.76 -17.50
CA PRO A 495 11.49 -19.29 -17.53
C PRO A 495 11.60 -20.75 -17.95
N ALA A 496 12.59 -21.01 -18.81
CA ALA A 496 13.08 -22.34 -19.18
C ALA A 496 14.20 -22.85 -18.26
N GLY A 497 14.75 -22.00 -17.38
CA GLY A 497 15.80 -22.35 -16.41
C GLY A 497 17.25 -22.27 -16.93
N LEU A 498 17.43 -21.89 -18.19
CA LEU A 498 18.74 -21.57 -18.78
C LEU A 498 18.91 -20.05 -18.90
N SER A 499 20.16 -19.57 -18.90
CA SER A 499 20.51 -18.18 -19.19
C SER A 499 20.01 -17.74 -20.57
N TYR A 500 19.52 -16.51 -20.70
CA TYR A 500 19.20 -15.91 -21.99
C TYR A 500 20.45 -15.43 -22.75
N TRP A 501 21.48 -14.99 -22.03
CA TRP A 501 22.66 -14.33 -22.61
C TRP A 501 23.58 -15.26 -23.42
N ASP A 502 23.44 -16.58 -23.22
CA ASP A 502 24.21 -17.61 -23.92
C ASP A 502 23.50 -18.14 -25.19
N THR A 503 22.34 -17.58 -25.54
CA THR A 503 21.45 -18.10 -26.60
C THR A 503 21.76 -17.56 -28.01
N GLU A 504 21.26 -18.25 -29.03
CA GLU A 504 21.20 -17.72 -30.40
C GLU A 504 20.21 -16.55 -30.52
N ASP A 505 19.17 -16.51 -29.68
CA ASP A 505 18.16 -15.45 -29.72
C ASP A 505 18.76 -14.10 -29.28
N TYR A 506 19.63 -14.09 -28.26
CA TYR A 506 20.42 -12.91 -27.89
C TYR A 506 21.33 -12.44 -29.03
N LYS A 507 22.02 -13.36 -29.72
CA LYS A 507 22.89 -13.03 -30.88
C LYS A 507 22.11 -12.46 -32.07
N ARG A 508 20.80 -12.70 -32.14
CA ARG A 508 19.86 -12.19 -33.16
C ARG A 508 19.09 -10.95 -32.71
N THR A 509 19.37 -10.44 -31.51
CA THR A 509 18.59 -9.40 -30.80
C THR A 509 17.09 -9.70 -30.75
N THR A 510 16.72 -10.98 -30.64
CA THR A 510 15.31 -11.43 -30.54
C THR A 510 14.94 -11.86 -29.12
N PHE A 511 13.74 -11.49 -28.66
CA PHE A 511 13.19 -11.88 -27.36
C PHE A 511 11.65 -11.85 -27.41
N LEU A 512 10.98 -12.88 -26.85
CA LEU A 512 9.51 -13.01 -26.86
C LEU A 512 8.86 -12.89 -28.26
N LEU A 513 9.51 -13.45 -29.29
CA LEU A 513 9.18 -13.35 -30.73
C LEU A 513 9.40 -11.96 -31.38
N TYR A 514 9.75 -10.92 -30.63
CA TYR A 514 10.10 -9.61 -31.17
C TYR A 514 11.59 -9.50 -31.51
N THR A 515 11.93 -8.72 -32.54
CA THR A 515 13.32 -8.33 -32.88
C THR A 515 13.57 -6.90 -32.40
N PHE A 516 14.67 -6.68 -31.70
CA PHE A 516 15.03 -5.39 -31.07
C PHE A 516 16.22 -4.72 -31.76
N HIS A 517 16.34 -3.40 -31.60
CA HIS A 517 17.50 -2.65 -32.10
C HIS A 517 18.80 -3.13 -31.44
N LYS A 518 18.75 -3.27 -30.10
CA LYS A 518 19.77 -3.93 -29.27
C LYS A 518 19.06 -4.58 -28.08
N ILE A 519 19.70 -5.60 -27.52
CA ILE A 519 19.35 -6.11 -26.18
C ILE A 519 20.58 -5.95 -25.29
N ILE A 520 20.39 -5.35 -24.12
CA ILE A 520 21.45 -4.87 -23.22
C ILE A 520 21.33 -5.63 -21.89
N CYS A 521 22.43 -6.23 -21.46
CA CYS A 521 22.57 -6.83 -20.14
C CYS A 521 22.99 -5.75 -19.12
N ALA A 522 22.21 -5.59 -18.06
CA ALA A 522 22.53 -4.75 -16.90
C ALA A 522 21.89 -5.34 -15.64
N ASP A 523 22.43 -5.02 -14.46
CA ASP A 523 21.81 -5.42 -13.19
C ASP A 523 20.57 -4.56 -12.85
N ASP A 524 19.71 -5.08 -11.97
CA ASP A 524 18.41 -4.52 -11.56
C ASP A 524 18.46 -3.64 -10.28
#